data_AF-A0A518IC40-F1
#
_entry.id   AF-A0A518IC40-F1
#
_cell.length_a   1.000
_cell.length_b   1.000
_cell.length_c   1.000
_cell.angle_alpha   90.00
_cell.angle_beta   90.00
_cell.angle_gamma   90.00
#
_symmetry.space_group_name_H-M   'P 1'
#
loop_
_entity.id
_entity.type
_entity.pdbx_description
1 polymer ?
#
loop_
_entity_poly.entity_id
_entity_poly.type
_entity_poly.pdbx_seq_one_letter_code
_entity_poly.pdbx_strand_id
1 'polypeptide(L)'
;MLACGTQSWIRGGFCFWGLYCLVSVCGCTSERGEQRKPAKVDCPETFSAAGVNWIREPKLGSSDSRLLTRYFEANPSLADSPAFQGAPAVYHGTRNRRRFYWTQETCESPTWVCLQYDQGRFLFLEGTDCPW
;
A
#
# COMPACT_ATOMS: atom_id res chain seq x y z
N MET A 1 -42.91 -20.42 10.06
CA MET A 1 -44.06 -21.21 9.57
C MET A 1 -44.53 -20.60 8.26
N LEU A 2 -44.94 -21.46 7.30
CA LEU A 2 -45.32 -21.22 5.89
C LEU A 2 -44.12 -21.07 4.93
N ALA A 3 -43.57 -22.16 4.37
CA ALA A 3 -44.07 -22.99 3.25
C ALA A 3 -44.02 -22.22 1.92
N CYS A 4 -43.06 -22.54 1.04
CA CYS A 4 -43.10 -23.60 0.01
C CYS A 4 -44.17 -23.32 -1.07
N GLY A 5 -43.70 -23.10 -2.30
CA GLY A 5 -44.56 -22.93 -3.47
C GLY A 5 -43.75 -22.88 -4.76
N THR A 6 -43.29 -24.04 -5.22
CA THR A 6 -42.78 -24.25 -6.59
C THR A 6 -43.81 -25.00 -7.43
N GLN A 7 -43.76 -24.76 -8.75
CA GLN A 7 -44.48 -25.40 -9.87
C GLN A 7 -45.92 -24.94 -10.13
N SER A 8 -46.44 -24.90 -11.35
CA SER A 8 -45.95 -24.95 -12.73
C SER A 8 -47.24 -25.02 -13.55
N TRP A 9 -47.51 -24.11 -14.49
CA TRP A 9 -48.42 -24.40 -15.61
C TRP A 9 -48.01 -23.61 -16.85
N ILE A 10 -47.39 -24.31 -17.79
CA ILE A 10 -47.25 -23.93 -19.19
C ILE A 10 -48.62 -24.06 -19.84
N ARG A 11 -49.21 -22.97 -20.33
CA ARG A 11 -50.29 -23.02 -21.32
C ARG A 11 -50.26 -21.79 -22.22
N GLY A 12 -50.30 -22.06 -23.53
CA GLY A 12 -50.94 -21.18 -24.50
C GLY A 12 -49.98 -20.27 -25.25
N GLY A 13 -49.51 -20.73 -26.41
CA GLY A 13 -48.96 -19.84 -27.41
C GLY A 13 -50.05 -18.94 -27.99
N PHE A 14 -49.69 -17.69 -28.29
CA PHE A 14 -50.36 -16.88 -29.29
C PHE A 14 -49.29 -15.98 -29.94
N CYS A 15 -49.06 -16.23 -31.23
CA CYS A 15 -48.35 -15.30 -32.11
C CYS A 15 -49.14 -13.99 -32.16
N PHE A 16 -48.54 -12.91 -31.67
CA PHE A 16 -48.95 -11.56 -32.04
C PHE A 16 -47.73 -10.77 -32.49
N TRP A 17 -47.79 -10.46 -33.79
CA TRP A 17 -47.06 -9.45 -34.53
C TRP A 17 -47.00 -8.13 -33.74
N GLY A 18 -45.81 -7.54 -33.57
CA GLY A 18 -45.70 -6.29 -32.82
C GLY A 18 -44.27 -5.88 -32.53
N LEU A 19 -43.60 -5.38 -33.56
CA LEU A 19 -42.36 -4.60 -33.51
C LEU A 19 -42.41 -3.55 -32.38
N TYR A 20 -41.62 -3.70 -31.31
CA TYR A 20 -41.17 -2.57 -30.48
C TYR A 20 -39.80 -2.89 -29.87
N CYS A 21 -38.75 -2.39 -30.55
CA CYS A 21 -37.42 -2.26 -30.00
C CYS A 21 -37.46 -1.33 -28.78
N LEU A 22 -37.30 -1.87 -27.58
CA LEU A 22 -36.79 -1.13 -26.42
C LEU A 22 -35.56 -1.87 -25.92
N VAL A 23 -34.49 -1.77 -26.71
CA VAL A 23 -33.14 -2.05 -26.23
C VAL A 23 -32.88 -1.00 -25.15
N SER A 24 -33.02 -1.43 -23.89
CA SER A 24 -32.65 -0.65 -22.73
C SER A 24 -31.12 -0.53 -22.77
N VAL A 25 -30.63 0.50 -23.46
CA VAL A 25 -29.26 0.94 -23.34
C VAL A 25 -29.18 1.63 -21.98
N CYS A 26 -29.08 0.85 -20.91
CA CYS A 26 -28.32 1.29 -19.76
C CYS A 26 -26.89 1.46 -20.26
N GLY A 27 -26.63 2.62 -20.87
CA GLY A 27 -25.28 3.12 -20.98
C GLY A 27 -24.79 3.20 -19.55
N CYS A 28 -23.96 2.24 -19.15
CA CYS A 28 -23.00 2.45 -18.10
C CYS A 28 -22.32 3.75 -18.50
N THR A 29 -22.71 4.84 -17.84
CA THR A 29 -21.90 6.04 -17.81
C THR A 29 -20.57 5.51 -17.28
N SER A 30 -19.59 5.37 -18.16
CA SER A 30 -18.21 5.28 -17.74
C SER A 30 -17.96 6.63 -17.10
N GLU A 31 -18.28 6.71 -15.81
CA GLU A 31 -17.65 7.63 -14.90
C GLU A 31 -16.17 7.53 -15.22
N ARG A 32 -15.69 8.52 -15.97
CA ARG A 32 -14.29 8.69 -16.28
C ARG A 32 -13.68 9.02 -14.92
N GLY A 33 -13.37 7.96 -14.18
CA GLY A 33 -12.71 8.04 -12.89
C GLY A 33 -11.46 8.85 -13.12
N GLU A 34 -11.48 10.08 -12.61
CA GLU A 34 -10.31 10.93 -12.56
C GLU A 34 -9.24 10.10 -11.86
N GLN A 35 -8.26 9.61 -12.63
CA GLN A 35 -7.19 8.78 -12.12
C GLN A 35 -6.40 9.64 -11.14
N ARG A 36 -6.75 9.52 -9.84
CA ARG A 36 -6.06 10.24 -8.77
C ARG A 36 -4.61 9.82 -8.82
N LYS A 37 -3.73 10.80 -9.06
CA LYS A 37 -2.29 10.55 -9.01
C LYS A 37 -1.90 10.28 -7.55
N PRO A 38 -1.01 9.31 -7.29
CA PRO A 38 -0.50 9.10 -5.95
C PRO A 38 0.11 10.40 -5.41
N ALA A 39 -0.15 10.68 -4.13
CA ALA A 39 0.49 11.81 -3.46
C ALA A 39 1.99 11.51 -3.32
N LYS A 40 2.82 12.43 -3.82
CA LYS A 40 4.27 12.28 -3.70
C LYS A 40 4.70 12.46 -2.25
N VAL A 41 5.45 11.51 -1.71
CA VAL A 41 5.99 11.60 -0.34
C VAL A 41 7.39 12.17 -0.38
N ASP A 42 7.59 13.37 0.19
CA ASP A 42 8.90 13.99 0.28
C ASP A 42 9.58 13.66 1.62
N CYS A 43 10.71 12.96 1.56
CA CYS A 43 11.49 12.60 2.74
C CYS A 43 12.32 13.81 3.23
N PRO A 44 12.03 14.39 4.40
CA PRO A 44 12.69 15.59 4.88
C PRO A 44 14.19 15.36 5.13
N GLU A 45 14.99 16.42 5.06
CA GLU A 45 16.42 16.32 5.39
C GLU A 45 16.66 16.01 6.88
N THR A 46 15.80 16.53 7.75
CA THR A 46 15.87 16.27 9.20
C THR A 46 14.47 16.24 9.81
N PHE A 47 14.30 15.46 10.87
CA PHE A 47 13.07 15.46 11.67
C PHE A 47 13.34 14.95 13.09
N SER A 48 12.41 15.21 14.02
CA SER A 48 12.51 14.76 15.41
C SER A 48 11.42 13.75 15.75
N ALA A 49 11.82 12.56 16.19
CA ALA A 49 10.89 11.50 16.58
C ALA A 49 11.44 10.68 17.75
N ALA A 50 10.57 10.33 18.71
CA ALA A 50 10.92 9.58 19.91
C ALA A 50 12.13 10.18 20.69
N GLY A 51 12.20 11.52 20.76
CA GLY A 51 13.28 12.23 21.44
C GLY A 51 14.64 12.17 20.73
N VAL A 52 14.68 11.76 19.47
CA VAL A 52 15.90 11.71 18.64
C VAL A 52 15.74 12.64 17.45
N ASN A 53 16.77 13.44 17.18
CA ASN A 53 16.91 14.14 15.92
C ASN A 53 17.51 13.19 14.88
N TRP A 54 16.81 13.02 13.76
CA TRP A 54 17.16 12.16 12.65
C TRP A 54 17.64 13.02 11.49
N ILE A 55 18.78 12.67 10.91
CA ILE A 55 19.38 13.37 9.78
C ILE A 55 19.42 12.42 8.60
N ARG A 56 18.90 12.86 7.47
CA ARG A 56 18.85 12.08 6.24
C ARG A 56 20.25 11.97 5.65
N GLU A 57 20.66 10.74 5.38
CA GLU A 57 21.88 10.47 4.65
C GLU A 57 21.62 10.55 3.14
N PRO A 58 22.56 11.12 2.36
CA PRO A 58 22.39 11.27 0.91
C PRO A 58 22.38 9.93 0.18
N LYS A 59 23.00 8.89 0.76
CA LYS A 59 23.14 7.55 0.16
C LYS A 59 23.19 6.47 1.23
N LEU A 60 22.84 5.25 0.86
CA LEU A 60 23.05 4.05 1.68
C LEU A 60 24.55 3.77 1.81
N GLY A 61 25.09 3.88 3.03
CA GLY A 61 26.50 3.60 3.31
C GLY A 61 26.80 2.11 3.46
N SER A 62 28.08 1.72 3.39
CA SER A 62 28.50 0.32 3.52
C SER A 62 28.11 -0.31 4.87
N SER A 63 28.18 0.47 5.95
CA SER A 63 27.75 0.01 7.27
C SER A 63 26.23 -0.20 7.35
N ASP A 64 25.46 0.60 6.62
CA ASP A 64 24.00 0.48 6.55
C ASP A 64 23.60 -0.75 5.74
N SER A 65 24.22 -0.96 4.57
CA SER A 65 24.03 -2.16 3.77
C SER A 65 24.28 -3.41 4.58
N ARG A 66 25.35 -3.44 5.39
CA ARG A 66 25.67 -4.59 6.25
C ARG A 66 24.56 -4.87 7.28
N LEU A 67 23.96 -3.83 7.84
CA LEU A 67 22.84 -3.98 8.78
C LEU A 67 21.60 -4.53 8.08
N LEU A 68 21.25 -3.99 6.91
CA LEU A 68 20.12 -4.47 6.12
C LEU A 68 20.33 -5.91 5.67
N THR A 69 21.51 -6.27 5.17
CA THR A 69 21.87 -7.66 4.84
C THR A 69 21.65 -8.58 6.03
N ARG A 70 22.19 -8.23 7.20
CA ARG A 70 21.99 -9.02 8.43
C ARG A 70 20.50 -9.17 8.78
N TYR A 71 19.70 -8.12 8.60
CA TYR A 71 18.26 -8.18 8.87
C TYR A 71 17.54 -9.14 7.92
N PHE A 72 17.79 -9.04 6.61
CA PHE A 72 17.11 -9.89 5.62
C PHE A 72 17.64 -11.33 5.60
N GLU A 73 18.90 -11.58 5.93
CA GLU A 73 19.43 -12.94 6.18
C GLU A 73 18.71 -13.62 7.34
N ALA A 74 18.40 -12.85 8.41
CA ALA A 74 17.62 -13.36 9.54
C ALA A 74 16.12 -13.48 9.24
N ASN A 75 15.61 -12.76 8.24
CA ASN A 75 14.19 -12.71 7.88
C ASN A 75 14.00 -12.91 6.37
N PRO A 76 14.35 -14.10 5.82
CA PRO A 76 14.40 -14.31 4.37
C PRO A 76 13.03 -14.14 3.69
N SER A 77 11.92 -14.43 4.40
CA SER A 77 10.57 -14.23 3.88
C SER A 77 10.22 -12.76 3.61
N LEU A 78 10.95 -11.82 4.18
CA LEU A 78 10.73 -10.38 3.99
C LEU A 78 11.58 -9.79 2.87
N ALA A 79 12.61 -10.49 2.41
CA ALA A 79 13.53 -9.98 1.38
C ALA A 79 12.83 -9.68 0.05
N ASP A 80 11.84 -10.50 -0.31
CA ASP A 80 11.03 -10.35 -1.53
C ASP A 80 9.69 -9.65 -1.29
N SER A 81 9.47 -9.11 -0.10
CA SER A 81 8.21 -8.43 0.21
C SER A 81 8.12 -7.11 -0.57
N PRO A 82 6.97 -6.82 -1.23
CA PRO A 82 6.75 -5.55 -1.90
C PRO A 82 6.95 -4.32 -0.99
N ALA A 83 6.77 -4.49 0.33
CA ALA A 83 6.97 -3.43 1.31
C ALA A 83 8.40 -2.87 1.33
N PHE A 84 9.40 -3.67 0.93
CA PHE A 84 10.81 -3.27 0.89
C PHE A 84 11.32 -3.01 -0.53
N GLN A 85 10.42 -2.78 -1.49
CA GLN A 85 10.79 -2.53 -2.87
C GLN A 85 11.49 -1.17 -3.04
N GLY A 86 12.64 -1.17 -3.70
CA GLY A 86 13.42 0.04 -3.99
C GLY A 86 14.46 0.39 -2.92
N ALA A 87 15.12 1.53 -3.10
CA ALA A 87 16.13 2.00 -2.15
C ALA A 87 15.46 2.71 -0.97
N PRO A 88 15.85 2.39 0.28
CA PRO A 88 15.30 3.10 1.45
C PRO A 88 15.82 4.53 1.54
N ALA A 89 15.01 5.40 2.13
CA ALA A 89 15.51 6.63 2.73
C ALA A 89 16.22 6.27 4.06
N VAL A 90 17.46 6.72 4.19
CA VAL A 90 18.33 6.39 5.33
C VAL A 90 18.44 7.59 6.25
N TYR A 91 18.24 7.36 7.55
CA TYR A 91 18.42 8.39 8.56
C TYR A 91 19.33 7.91 9.67
N HIS A 92 20.25 8.77 10.07
CA HIS A 92 21.13 8.55 11.22
C HIS A 92 20.68 9.42 12.38
N GLY A 93 20.60 8.79 13.55
CA GLY A 93 20.34 9.46 14.82
C GLY A 93 21.57 9.42 15.72
N THR A 94 21.46 10.06 16.87
CA THR A 94 22.52 9.98 17.90
C THR A 94 22.76 8.54 18.35
N ARG A 95 23.96 8.26 18.90
CA ARG A 95 24.34 6.95 19.46
C ARG A 95 24.27 5.79 18.45
N ASN A 96 24.61 6.04 17.18
CA ASN A 96 24.62 5.05 16.10
C ASN A 96 23.24 4.41 15.84
N ARG A 97 22.17 5.16 16.12
CA ARG A 97 20.80 4.80 15.75
C ARG A 97 20.59 5.00 14.26
N ARG A 98 19.87 4.08 13.63
CA ARG A 98 19.58 4.14 12.19
C ARG A 98 18.12 3.85 11.94
N ARG A 99 17.56 4.52 10.95
CA ARG A 99 16.23 4.22 10.40
C ARG A 99 16.32 4.09 8.89
N PHE A 100 15.65 3.07 8.38
CA PHE A 100 15.52 2.79 6.95
C PHE A 100 14.04 2.80 6.61
N TYR A 101 13.62 3.76 5.79
CA TYR A 101 12.22 3.92 5.40
C TYR A 101 12.02 3.51 3.95
N TRP A 102 11.01 2.68 3.72
CA TRP A 102 10.43 2.47 2.40
C TRP A 102 9.04 3.06 2.40
N THR A 103 8.77 3.93 1.44
CA THR A 103 7.50 4.63 1.29
C THR A 103 6.86 4.20 -0.03
N GLN A 104 5.61 3.78 0.01
CA GLN A 104 4.82 3.45 -1.16
C GLN A 104 3.76 4.54 -1.36
N GLU A 105 3.81 5.18 -2.52
CA GLU A 105 2.82 6.17 -2.90
C GLU A 105 1.58 5.44 -3.41
N THR A 106 0.45 5.59 -2.71
CA THR A 106 -0.85 5.03 -3.15
C THR A 106 -1.83 6.15 -3.49
N CYS A 107 -2.94 5.80 -4.15
CA CYS A 107 -3.99 6.76 -4.50
C CYS A 107 -4.86 7.21 -3.31
N GLU A 108 -4.83 6.47 -2.20
CA GLU A 108 -5.63 6.75 -1.00
C GLU A 108 -4.80 7.48 0.05
N SER A 109 -3.83 6.78 0.64
CA SER A 109 -2.85 7.31 1.58
C SER A 109 -1.50 6.63 1.34
N PRO A 110 -0.38 7.38 1.38
CA PRO A 110 0.92 6.74 1.32
C PRO A 110 1.08 5.77 2.49
N THR A 111 1.71 4.63 2.23
CA THR A 111 2.08 3.67 3.27
C THR A 111 3.58 3.66 3.41
N TRP A 112 4.05 3.27 4.59
CA TRP A 112 5.47 3.17 4.84
C TRP A 112 5.79 2.02 5.78
N VAL A 113 7.00 1.48 5.60
CA VAL A 113 7.64 0.58 6.56
C VAL A 113 8.98 1.16 6.96
N CYS A 114 9.35 0.97 8.22
CA CYS A 114 10.59 1.44 8.81
C CYS A 114 11.29 0.31 9.56
N LEU A 115 12.56 0.10 9.23
CA LEU A 115 13.48 -0.66 10.07
C LEU A 115 14.29 0.30 10.91
N GLN A 116 14.05 0.30 12.21
CA GLN A 116 14.87 1.02 13.17
C GLN A 116 15.90 0.08 13.78
N TYR A 117 17.17 0.46 13.69
CA TYR A 117 18.26 -0.20 14.40
C TYR A 117 18.70 0.66 15.59
N ASP A 118 18.63 0.06 16.79
CA ASP A 118 19.11 0.67 18.03
C ASP A 118 19.74 -0.40 18.93
N GLN A 119 20.91 -0.10 19.48
CA GLN A 119 21.62 -0.95 20.45
C GLN A 119 21.69 -2.45 20.07
N GLY A 120 21.97 -2.75 18.80
CA GLY A 120 22.15 -4.14 18.34
C GLY A 120 20.87 -4.86 17.92
N ARG A 121 19.71 -4.19 18.02
CA ARG A 121 18.39 -4.77 17.74
C ARG A 121 17.67 -4.01 16.63
N PHE A 122 16.86 -4.75 15.87
CA PHE A 122 15.93 -4.18 14.91
C PHE A 122 14.53 -4.10 15.51
N LEU A 123 13.85 -3.00 15.19
CA LEU A 123 12.43 -2.80 15.41
C LEU A 123 11.79 -2.52 14.05
N PHE A 124 10.77 -3.32 13.70
CA PHE A 124 9.95 -3.10 12.53
C PHE A 124 8.77 -2.21 12.91
N LEU A 125 8.55 -1.15 12.15
CA LEU A 125 7.43 -0.21 12.29
C LEU A 125 6.77 -0.07 10.92
N GLU A 126 5.47 0.15 10.92
CA GLU A 126 4.69 0.42 9.72
C GLU A 126 3.59 1.42 10.01
N GLY A 127 3.10 2.08 8.97
CA GLY A 127 1.99 3.02 9.11
C GLY A 127 1.51 3.58 7.78
N THR A 128 0.52 4.44 7.89
CA THR A 128 0.00 5.26 6.80
C THR A 128 0.48 6.70 6.96
N ASP A 129 0.28 7.51 5.92
CA ASP A 129 0.54 8.94 5.89
C ASP A 129 2.05 9.26 6.02
N CYS A 130 2.40 10.36 6.70
CA CYS A 130 3.80 10.79 6.86
C CYS A 130 4.39 10.20 8.16
N PRO A 131 5.55 9.49 8.12
CA PRO A 131 6.18 8.91 9.30
C PRO A 131 6.94 9.88 10.23
N TRP A 132 6.94 11.18 9.92
CA TRP A 132 7.75 12.22 10.56
C TRP A 132 6.93 13.44 10.96
#